data_AF-A0A8T1UCR2-F1
#
_entry.id   AF-A0A8T1UCR2-F1
#
_cell.length_a   1.000
_cell.length_b   1.000
_cell.length_c   1.000
_cell.angle_alpha   90.00
_cell.angle_beta   90.00
_cell.angle_gamma   90.00
#
_symmetry.space_group_name_H-M   'P 1'
#
loop_
_entity.id
_entity.type
_entity.pdbx_description
1 polymer ?
#
loop_
_entity_poly.entity_id
_entity_poly.type
_entity_poly.pdbx_seq_one_letter_code
_entity_poly.pdbx_strand_id
1 'polypeptide(L)'
;ELFGWLEWVVKNNLPLNFCESYTILDPICVETQCRSLHKVARAVEAKLAAEMPDQFGLIIDAYPLLAMAPLLNEPGDDHSAETHRVFLQEMLRMDYGKDIGMSAFIVGDNCSVNKRLAGLLHIPLVGCASHRLNLAMEELLEKSSQDLGSVQALMIKLRSLN
;
A
#
# COMPACT_ATOMS: atom_id res chain seq x y z
N GLU A 1 -18.37 -18.26 -12.25
CA GLU A 1 -16.94 -18.41 -11.91
C GLU A 1 -16.73 -18.16 -10.42
N LEU A 2 -15.74 -18.83 -9.80
CA LEU A 2 -15.44 -18.77 -8.36
C LEU A 2 -15.25 -17.33 -7.82
N PHE A 3 -14.92 -16.37 -8.69
CA PHE A 3 -14.67 -14.98 -8.35
C PHE A 3 -15.49 -13.96 -9.14
N GLY A 4 -16.66 -14.34 -9.67
CA GLY A 4 -17.56 -13.37 -10.31
C GLY A 4 -17.93 -12.19 -9.40
N TRP A 5 -17.87 -12.39 -8.08
CA TRP A 5 -18.06 -11.33 -7.08
C TRP A 5 -16.96 -10.26 -7.12
N LEU A 6 -15.70 -10.60 -7.44
CA LEU A 6 -14.61 -9.62 -7.53
C LEU A 6 -14.87 -8.63 -8.67
N GLU A 7 -15.32 -9.13 -9.81
CA GLU A 7 -15.70 -8.28 -10.94
C GLU A 7 -16.85 -7.35 -10.57
N TRP A 8 -17.82 -7.84 -9.79
CA TRP A 8 -18.95 -7.02 -9.34
C TRP A 8 -18.51 -5.92 -8.38
N VAL A 9 -17.68 -6.27 -7.38
CA VAL A 9 -17.10 -5.34 -6.40
C VAL A 9 -16.29 -4.25 -7.10
N VAL A 10 -15.40 -4.63 -8.02
CA VAL A 10 -14.54 -3.67 -8.75
C VAL A 10 -15.36 -2.79 -9.70
N LYS A 11 -16.25 -3.37 -10.52
CA LYS A 11 -17.02 -2.60 -11.50
C LYS A 11 -18.03 -1.64 -10.89
N ASN A 12 -18.51 -1.93 -9.68
CA ASN A 12 -19.54 -1.14 -9.01
C ASN A 12 -18.99 -0.36 -7.81
N ASN A 13 -17.67 -0.39 -7.60
CA ASN A 13 -16.98 0.29 -6.49
C ASN A 13 -17.63 -0.03 -5.12
N LEU A 14 -17.91 -1.31 -4.88
CA LEU A 14 -18.55 -1.78 -3.65
C LEU A 14 -17.49 -2.04 -2.55
N PRO A 15 -17.85 -1.94 -1.26
CA PRO A 15 -16.93 -2.31 -0.19
C PRO A 15 -16.65 -3.82 -0.18
N LEU A 16 -15.45 -4.26 0.22
CA LEU A 16 -15.07 -5.69 0.22
C LEU A 16 -15.95 -6.55 1.15
N ASN A 17 -16.49 -5.96 2.23
CA ASN A 17 -17.43 -6.63 3.13
C ASN A 17 -18.77 -6.98 2.46
N PHE A 18 -19.03 -6.46 1.25
CA PHE A 18 -20.18 -6.81 0.45
C PHE A 18 -20.25 -8.32 0.18
N CYS A 19 -19.10 -8.98 0.06
CA CYS A 19 -19.04 -10.43 -0.18
C CYS A 19 -19.54 -11.28 0.99
N GLU A 20 -19.46 -10.77 2.22
CA GLU A 20 -19.92 -11.49 3.42
C GLU A 20 -21.44 -11.70 3.41
N SER A 21 -22.17 -10.90 2.64
CA SER A 21 -23.64 -10.94 2.58
C SER A 21 -24.21 -11.84 1.46
N TYR A 22 -23.37 -12.40 0.58
CA TYR A 22 -23.83 -13.04 -0.67
C TYR A 22 -23.13 -14.37 -1.04
N THR A 23 -22.32 -14.97 -0.18
CA THR A 23 -21.63 -16.24 -0.50
C THR A 23 -22.57 -17.44 -0.36
N ILE A 24 -23.44 -17.63 -1.36
CA ILE A 24 -24.11 -18.92 -1.67
C ILE A 24 -23.12 -19.81 -2.46
N LEU A 25 -21.85 -19.84 -2.05
CA LEU A 25 -20.82 -20.65 -2.68
C LEU A 25 -20.62 -21.92 -1.85
N ASP A 26 -20.47 -23.05 -2.54
CA ASP A 26 -20.10 -24.29 -1.88
C ASP A 26 -18.76 -24.11 -1.15
N PRO A 27 -18.60 -24.70 0.06
CA PRO A 27 -17.35 -24.64 0.79
C PRO A 27 -16.19 -25.17 -0.07
N ILE A 28 -15.11 -24.40 -0.14
CA ILE A 28 -13.85 -24.80 -0.78
C ILE A 28 -12.74 -24.94 0.26
N CYS A 29 -11.75 -25.78 0.01
CA CYS A 29 -10.58 -25.88 0.88
C CYS A 29 -9.65 -24.66 0.72
N VAL A 30 -8.89 -24.36 1.77
CA VAL A 30 -7.92 -23.25 1.80
C VAL A 30 -6.93 -23.33 0.64
N GLU A 31 -6.42 -24.52 0.30
CA GLU A 31 -5.49 -24.70 -0.82
C GLU A 31 -6.09 -24.30 -2.16
N THR A 32 -7.36 -24.65 -2.40
CA THR A 32 -8.08 -24.28 -3.62
C THR A 32 -8.32 -22.77 -3.64
N GLN A 33 -8.68 -22.17 -2.52
CA GLN A 33 -8.84 -20.72 -2.39
C GLN A 33 -7.52 -19.99 -2.70
N CYS A 34 -6.41 -20.37 -2.06
CA CYS A 34 -5.09 -19.78 -2.28
C CYS A 34 -4.64 -19.93 -3.75
N ARG A 35 -4.76 -21.13 -4.34
CA ARG A 35 -4.41 -21.35 -5.75
C ARG A 35 -5.23 -20.45 -6.68
N SER A 36 -6.51 -20.27 -6.36
CA SER A 36 -7.41 -19.49 -7.17
C SER A 36 -7.13 -17.98 -7.03
N LEU A 37 -6.81 -17.50 -5.82
CA LEU A 37 -6.35 -16.12 -5.60
C LEU A 37 -5.04 -15.81 -6.33
N HIS A 38 -4.06 -16.73 -6.31
CA HIS A 38 -2.82 -16.57 -7.08
C HIS A 38 -3.09 -16.43 -8.59
N LYS A 39 -4.04 -17.20 -9.14
CA LYS A 39 -4.43 -17.07 -10.55
C LYS A 39 -5.05 -15.71 -10.86
N VAL A 40 -5.89 -15.19 -9.96
CA VAL A 40 -6.47 -13.85 -10.11
C VAL A 40 -5.37 -12.79 -10.05
N ALA A 41 -4.46 -12.85 -9.08
CA ALA A 41 -3.34 -11.93 -8.96
C ALA A 41 -2.51 -11.91 -10.25
N ARG A 42 -2.08 -13.07 -10.74
CA ARG A 42 -1.31 -13.21 -11.99
C ARG A 42 -2.06 -12.67 -13.21
N ALA A 43 -3.36 -12.88 -13.29
CA ALA A 43 -4.17 -12.34 -14.39
C ALA A 43 -4.29 -10.81 -14.34
N VAL A 44 -4.36 -10.23 -13.14
CA VAL A 44 -4.36 -8.77 -12.93
C VAL A 44 -3.00 -8.19 -13.26
N GLU A 45 -1.91 -8.76 -12.74
CA GLU A 45 -0.54 -8.32 -13.02
C GLU A 45 -0.22 -8.38 -14.51
N ALA A 46 -0.62 -9.44 -15.22
CA ALA A 46 -0.44 -9.54 -16.67
C ALA A 46 -1.18 -8.45 -17.45
N LYS A 47 -2.40 -8.07 -17.01
CA LYS A 47 -3.15 -6.96 -17.62
C LYS A 47 -2.49 -5.61 -17.34
N LEU A 48 -2.10 -5.38 -16.09
CA LEU A 48 -1.38 -4.17 -15.70
C LEU A 48 -0.06 -4.05 -16.47
N ALA A 49 0.71 -5.13 -16.60
CA ALA A 49 1.95 -5.17 -17.37
C ALA A 49 1.74 -4.81 -18.85
N ALA A 50 0.64 -5.27 -19.46
CA ALA A 50 0.30 -4.95 -20.86
C ALA A 50 -0.09 -3.48 -21.07
N GLU A 51 -0.65 -2.82 -20.05
CA GLU A 51 -1.07 -1.41 -20.11
C GLU A 51 -0.03 -0.44 -19.52
N MET A 52 0.99 -0.96 -18.82
CA MET A 52 1.95 -0.14 -18.10
C MET A 52 2.89 0.62 -19.07
N PRO A 53 2.93 1.97 -18.98
CA PRO A 53 3.80 2.79 -19.82
C PRO A 53 5.29 2.60 -19.49
N ASP A 54 6.16 3.07 -20.37
CA ASP A 54 7.62 3.08 -20.15
C ASP A 54 8.07 4.21 -19.20
N GLN A 55 7.16 5.09 -18.78
CA GLN A 55 7.38 6.02 -17.68
C GLN A 55 6.20 5.95 -16.73
N PHE A 56 6.46 5.65 -15.45
CA PHE A 56 5.42 5.53 -14.43
C PHE A 56 5.87 6.11 -13.09
N GLY A 57 4.90 6.41 -12.22
CA GLY A 57 5.15 6.84 -10.85
C GLY A 57 5.05 5.68 -9.87
N LEU A 58 5.95 5.63 -8.89
CA LEU A 58 5.84 4.70 -7.77
C LEU A 58 5.10 5.38 -6.62
N ILE A 59 4.01 4.78 -6.12
CA ILE A 59 3.32 5.27 -4.92
C ILE A 59 3.67 4.33 -3.77
N ILE A 60 4.38 4.86 -2.79
CA ILE A 60 4.81 4.16 -1.58
C ILE A 60 4.08 4.78 -0.40
N ASP A 61 3.09 4.06 0.11
CA ASP A 61 2.54 4.29 1.44
C ASP A 61 3.28 3.37 2.42
N ALA A 62 3.28 3.69 3.72
CA ALA A 62 3.96 2.91 4.77
C ALA A 62 3.50 1.44 4.83
N TYR A 63 2.48 1.07 4.05
CA TYR A 63 2.21 -0.25 3.53
C TYR A 63 2.05 -0.15 1.99
N PRO A 64 2.82 -0.88 1.18
CA PRO A 64 2.82 -0.72 -0.28
C PRO A 64 1.43 -0.99 -0.85
N LEU A 65 0.75 0.06 -1.30
CA LEU A 65 -0.58 -0.06 -1.94
C LEU A 65 -0.49 -0.55 -3.39
N LEU A 66 0.69 -0.47 -4.03
CA LEU A 66 0.88 -0.94 -5.40
C LEU A 66 1.20 -2.44 -5.50
N ALA A 67 1.63 -3.03 -4.39
CA ALA A 67 1.83 -4.46 -4.30
C ALA A 67 0.82 -5.02 -3.29
N MET A 68 -0.15 -5.80 -3.78
CA MET A 68 -0.84 -6.79 -2.93
C MET A 68 0.13 -7.90 -2.47
N ALA A 69 1.44 -7.72 -2.65
CA ALA A 69 2.48 -8.49 -2.01
C ALA A 69 2.91 -7.72 -0.75
N PRO A 70 2.73 -8.30 0.45
CA PRO A 70 3.37 -7.79 1.65
C PRO A 70 4.86 -7.59 1.32
N LEU A 71 5.44 -6.44 1.69
CA LEU A 71 6.88 -6.37 1.88
C LEU A 71 7.20 -7.54 2.80
N LEU A 72 7.94 -8.50 2.26
CA LEU A 72 8.20 -9.78 2.87
C LEU A 72 8.77 -9.52 4.27
N ASN A 73 7.99 -9.80 5.33
CA ASN A 73 8.48 -9.88 6.71
C ASN A 73 9.38 -11.13 6.86
N GLU A 74 10.36 -11.28 6.00
CA GLU A 74 11.37 -12.32 6.09
C GLU A 74 12.28 -12.00 7.28
N PRO A 75 12.69 -13.00 8.09
CA PRO A 75 13.60 -12.78 9.20
C PRO A 75 14.92 -12.17 8.69
N GLY A 76 15.16 -10.89 8.98
CA GLY A 76 16.33 -10.14 8.50
C GLY A 76 16.02 -8.97 7.58
N ASP A 77 14.75 -8.71 7.25
CA ASP A 77 14.35 -7.47 6.59
C ASP A 77 14.57 -6.28 7.54
N ASP A 78 15.44 -5.36 7.14
CA ASP A 78 15.77 -4.14 7.89
C ASP A 78 14.85 -2.97 7.52
N HIS A 79 13.88 -3.19 6.63
CA HIS A 79 13.01 -2.18 6.01
C HIS A 79 13.81 -0.98 5.49
N SER A 80 15.06 -1.22 5.09
CA SER A 80 15.91 -0.18 4.56
C SER A 80 15.49 0.20 3.15
N ALA A 81 15.91 1.39 2.75
CA ALA A 81 15.73 1.84 1.38
C ALA A 81 16.40 0.90 0.35
N GLU A 82 17.45 0.19 0.73
CA GLU A 82 18.12 -0.76 -0.17
C GLU A 82 17.29 -2.04 -0.36
N THR A 83 16.75 -2.59 0.73
CA THR A 83 15.85 -3.74 0.66
C THR A 83 14.59 -3.41 -0.15
N HIS A 84 14.02 -2.23 0.05
CA HIS A 84 12.90 -1.72 -0.76
C HIS A 84 13.29 -1.58 -2.24
N ARG A 85 14.49 -1.09 -2.54
CA ARG A 85 14.99 -0.95 -3.91
C ARG A 85 15.10 -2.30 -4.61
N VAL A 86 15.68 -3.29 -3.94
CA VAL A 86 15.83 -4.66 -4.48
C VAL A 86 14.46 -5.29 -4.71
N PHE A 87 13.57 -5.22 -3.72
CA PHE A 87 12.21 -5.74 -3.85
C PHE A 87 11.46 -5.13 -5.02
N LEU A 88 11.45 -3.80 -5.13
CA LEU A 88 10.77 -3.10 -6.24
C LEU A 88 11.39 -3.48 -7.59
N GLN A 89 12.70 -3.61 -7.67
CA GLN A 89 13.39 -3.98 -8.89
C GLN A 89 13.02 -5.40 -9.34
N GLU A 90 13.00 -6.36 -8.42
CA GLU A 90 12.62 -7.74 -8.72
C GLU A 90 11.15 -7.85 -9.10
N MET A 91 10.25 -7.22 -8.33
CA MET A 91 8.82 -7.21 -8.61
C MET A 91 8.51 -6.57 -9.98
N LEU A 92 9.04 -5.38 -10.28
CA LEU A 92 8.81 -4.71 -11.56
C LEU A 92 9.32 -5.56 -12.73
N ARG A 93 10.48 -6.20 -12.56
CA ARG A 93 11.08 -7.03 -13.60
C ARG A 93 10.31 -8.33 -13.82
N MET A 94 9.95 -9.02 -12.73
CA MET A 94 9.36 -10.37 -12.79
C MET A 94 7.88 -10.35 -13.10
N ASP A 95 7.14 -9.37 -12.57
CA ASP A 95 5.69 -9.31 -12.68
C ASP A 95 5.22 -8.37 -13.80
N TYR A 96 6.00 -7.32 -14.09
CA TYR A 96 5.62 -6.29 -15.06
C TYR A 96 6.56 -6.17 -16.26
N GLY A 97 7.69 -6.88 -16.26
CA GLY A 97 8.69 -6.78 -17.32
C GLY A 97 9.31 -5.39 -17.45
N LYS A 98 9.29 -4.58 -16.39
CA LYS A 98 9.79 -3.20 -16.38
C LYS A 98 11.08 -3.08 -15.58
N ASP A 99 11.96 -2.20 -16.04
CA ASP A 99 13.13 -1.79 -15.26
C ASP A 99 12.76 -0.71 -14.25
N ILE A 100 13.36 -0.75 -13.06
CA ILE A 100 13.09 0.24 -12.02
C ILE A 100 13.51 1.67 -12.43
N GLY A 101 14.48 1.81 -13.34
CA GLY A 101 14.91 3.09 -13.90
C GLY A 101 13.88 3.77 -14.82
N MET A 102 12.81 3.07 -15.19
CA MET A 102 11.65 3.65 -15.89
C MET A 102 10.72 4.44 -14.94
N SER A 103 10.96 4.37 -13.63
CA SER A 103 10.24 5.16 -12.65
C SER A 103 10.59 6.64 -12.81
N ALA A 104 9.59 7.51 -12.97
CA ALA A 104 9.80 8.94 -13.15
C ALA A 104 9.84 9.72 -11.83
N PHE A 105 9.12 9.24 -10.81
CA PHE A 105 9.04 9.86 -9.48
C PHE A 105 8.52 8.86 -8.46
N ILE A 106 8.77 9.15 -7.18
CA ILE A 106 8.16 8.46 -6.04
C ILE A 106 7.15 9.40 -5.39
N VAL A 107 5.95 8.91 -5.08
CA VAL A 107 4.99 9.58 -4.18
C VAL A 107 5.03 8.84 -2.86
N GLY A 108 5.30 9.55 -1.79
CA GLY A 108 5.35 8.96 -0.45
C GLY A 108 5.48 10.01 0.62
N ASP A 109 5.38 9.60 1.88
CA ASP A 109 5.70 10.51 2.98
C ASP A 109 7.19 10.90 2.96
N ASN A 110 7.53 11.95 3.70
CA ASN A 110 8.90 12.50 3.69
C ASN A 110 9.83 11.73 4.67
N CYS A 111 9.55 10.45 4.92
CA CYS A 111 10.33 9.63 5.84
C CYS A 111 11.74 9.38 5.31
N SER A 112 12.66 9.01 6.20
CA SER A 112 14.08 8.80 5.86
C SER A 112 14.27 7.70 4.82
N VAL A 113 13.45 6.64 4.87
CA VAL A 113 13.49 5.51 3.92
C VAL A 113 13.07 5.98 2.52
N ASN A 114 11.95 6.68 2.39
CA ASN A 114 11.46 7.17 1.10
C ASN A 114 12.39 8.22 0.48
N LYS A 115 12.95 9.13 1.30
CA LYS A 115 14.00 10.06 0.86
C LYS A 115 15.23 9.33 0.34
N ARG A 116 15.69 8.34 1.09
CA ARG A 116 16.89 7.57 0.72
C ARG A 116 16.64 6.75 -0.54
N LEU A 117 15.48 6.13 -0.68
CA LEU A 117 15.09 5.35 -1.86
C LEU A 117 15.01 6.24 -3.10
N ALA A 118 14.38 7.42 -3.03
CA ALA A 118 14.39 8.40 -4.11
C ALA A 118 15.81 8.80 -4.52
N GLY A 119 16.70 8.98 -3.53
CA GLY A 119 18.11 9.24 -3.76
C GLY A 119 18.86 8.08 -4.44
N LEU A 120 18.59 6.83 -4.05
CA LEU A 120 19.16 5.63 -4.67
C LEU A 120 18.70 5.43 -6.11
N LEU A 121 17.45 5.80 -6.41
CA LEU A 121 16.87 5.70 -7.75
C LEU A 121 17.14 6.94 -8.62
N HIS A 122 17.71 8.01 -8.04
CA HIS A 122 17.96 9.28 -8.71
C HIS A 122 16.70 9.95 -9.30
N ILE A 123 15.56 9.83 -8.61
CA ILE A 123 14.27 10.38 -9.04
C ILE A 123 13.65 11.27 -7.96
N PRO A 124 12.79 12.24 -8.32
CA PRO A 124 12.17 13.14 -7.35
C PRO A 124 11.20 12.41 -6.41
N LEU A 125 11.20 12.81 -5.13
CA LEU A 125 10.18 12.44 -4.15
C LEU A 125 9.11 13.53 -4.08
N VAL A 126 7.88 13.17 -4.46
CA VAL A 126 6.68 13.99 -4.31
C VAL A 126 6.05 13.64 -2.96
N GLY A 127 6.06 14.60 -2.04
CA GLY A 127 5.48 14.40 -0.70
C GLY A 127 4.00 14.00 -0.76
N CYS A 128 3.58 13.11 0.12
CA CYS A 128 2.19 12.69 0.25
C CYS A 128 1.30 13.86 0.71
N ALA A 129 0.14 14.03 0.06
CA ALA A 129 -0.81 15.10 0.39
C ALA A 129 -1.35 14.97 1.81
N SER A 130 -1.57 13.73 2.30
CA SER A 130 -2.02 13.48 3.67
C SER A 130 -0.98 13.90 4.69
N HIS A 131 0.31 13.64 4.45
CA HIS A 131 1.39 14.08 5.34
C HIS A 131 1.49 15.60 5.38
N ARG A 132 1.40 16.28 4.23
CA ARG A 132 1.35 17.75 4.19
C ARG A 132 0.14 18.32 4.95
N LEU A 133 -1.02 17.68 4.83
CA LEU A 133 -2.22 18.06 5.58
C LEU A 133 -2.01 17.84 7.08
N ASN A 134 -1.40 16.72 7.48
CA ASN A 134 -1.12 16.43 8.88
C ASN A 134 -0.17 17.47 9.48
N LEU A 135 0.90 17.85 8.76
CA LEU A 135 1.80 18.92 9.18
C LEU A 135 1.08 20.27 9.32
N ALA A 136 0.22 20.62 8.36
CA ALA A 136 -0.59 21.84 8.43
C ALA A 136 -1.57 21.80 9.62
N MET A 137 -2.12 20.62 9.92
CA MET A 137 -3.00 20.41 11.06
C MET A 137 -2.23 20.53 12.38
N GLU A 138 -1.02 19.99 12.48
CA GLU A 138 -0.14 20.14 13.63
C GLU A 138 0.15 21.62 13.91
N GLU A 139 0.50 22.41 12.89
CA GLU A 139 0.72 23.86 13.01
C GLU A 139 -0.54 24.62 13.46
N LEU A 140 -1.71 24.24 12.93
CA LEU A 140 -2.98 24.84 13.34
C LEU A 140 -3.32 24.51 14.80
N LEU A 141 -3.09 23.27 15.20
CA LEU A 141 -3.42 22.72 16.52
C LEU A 141 -2.44 23.16 17.61
N GLU A 142 -1.26 23.67 17.27
CA GLU A 142 -0.30 24.21 18.24
C GLU A 142 -0.91 25.30 19.12
N LYS A 143 -1.85 26.08 18.54
CA LYS A 143 -2.64 27.12 19.25
C LYS A 143 -3.55 26.57 20.34
N SER A 144 -3.91 25.28 20.26
CA SER A 144 -4.79 24.58 21.21
C SER A 144 -4.07 23.44 21.92
N SER A 145 -2.72 23.49 21.97
CA SER A 145 -1.88 22.44 22.56
C SER A 145 -2.24 22.11 24.02
N GLN A 146 -2.62 23.09 24.82
CA GLN A 146 -3.03 22.89 26.21
C GLN A 146 -4.36 22.12 26.34
N ASP A 147 -5.32 22.42 25.48
CA ASP A 147 -6.61 21.71 25.44
C ASP A 147 -6.42 20.29 24.94
N LEU A 148 -5.58 20.10 23.91
CA LEU A 148 -5.21 18.78 23.40
C LEU A 148 -4.50 17.93 24.45
N GLY A 149 -3.59 18.52 25.24
CA GLY A 149 -2.97 17.83 26.37
C GLY A 149 -3.99 17.39 27.43
N SER A 150 -5.01 18.21 27.67
CA SER A 150 -6.10 17.87 28.61
C SER A 150 -6.98 16.75 28.07
N VAL A 151 -7.32 16.76 26.78
CA VAL A 151 -8.06 15.69 26.10
C VAL A 151 -7.24 14.40 26.08
N GLN A 152 -5.94 14.47 25.80
CA GLN A 152 -5.05 13.30 25.82
C GLN A 152 -4.97 12.68 27.21
N ALA A 153 -4.83 13.49 28.27
CA ALA A 153 -4.82 13.02 29.64
C ALA A 153 -6.14 12.33 30.04
N LEU A 154 -7.26 12.87 29.58
CA LEU A 154 -8.58 12.26 29.76
C LEU A 154 -8.68 10.92 29.00
N MET A 155 -8.28 10.88 27.74
CA MET A 155 -8.28 9.66 26.90
C MET A 155 -7.44 8.53 27.52
N ILE A 156 -6.26 8.85 28.07
CA ILE A 156 -5.40 7.87 28.76
C ILE A 156 -6.11 7.32 30.00
N LYS A 157 -6.72 8.19 30.82
CA LYS A 157 -7.47 7.77 32.02
C LYS A 157 -8.66 6.87 31.65
N LEU A 158 -9.43 7.25 30.63
CA LEU A 158 -10.57 6.47 30.16
C LEU A 158 -10.15 5.12 29.59
N ARG A 159 -9.02 5.05 28.89
CA ARG A 159 -8.46 3.78 28.39
C ARG A 159 -8.08 2.82 29.53
N SER A 160 -7.56 3.34 30.65
CA SER A 160 -7.19 2.52 31.81
C SER A 160 -8.35 2.06 32.69
N LEU A 161 -9.58 2.51 32.40
CA LEU A 161 -10.79 2.15 33.15
C LEU A 161 -11.58 1.01 32.48
N ASN A 162 -11.24 0.64 31.24
CA ASN A 162 -11.69 -0.58 30.56
C ASN A 162 -10.66 -1.70 30.72
#